data_AF-A0AAV4FKS6-F1
#
_entry.id   AF-A0AAV4FKS6-F1
#
_cell.length_a   1.000
_cell.length_b   1.000
_cell.length_c   1.000
_cell.angle_alpha   90.00
_cell.angle_beta   90.00
_cell.angle_gamma   90.00
#
_symmetry.space_group_name_H-M   'P 1'
#
loop_
_entity.id
_entity.type
_entity.pdbx_description
1 polymer ?
#
loop_
_entity_poly.entity_id
_entity_poly.type
_entity_poly.pdbx_seq_one_letter_code
_entity_poly.pdbx_strand_id
1 'polypeptide(L)'
;MMVVRRELDTTATELANRQDESEGSRKRLVEQSREFKKNTPEDIRKIVAPLLKSFQVEIDSLSKRSKAAEASFLSVYKKLIDIPDPSPALEHAQSIQKRAQKVQDLEIENKQLRETLDEYNHEFAEVKNQAAVVAVAAATVVVVEVVAVAVSAAAVVIVSCCYYCSSIRRSRRRRARNIRQ
;
A
#
# COMPACT_ATOMS: atom_id res chain seq x y z
N MET A 1 -7.17 -24.84 -15.64
CA MET A 1 -7.22 -25.75 -14.46
C MET A 1 -8.30 -26.83 -14.61
N MET A 2 -9.54 -26.49 -15.03
CA MET A 2 -10.62 -27.50 -15.22
C MET A 2 -10.30 -28.62 -16.22
N VAL A 3 -9.64 -28.32 -17.35
CA VAL A 3 -9.28 -29.34 -18.35
C VAL A 3 -8.33 -30.39 -17.77
N VAL A 4 -7.27 -29.94 -17.10
CA VAL A 4 -6.28 -30.80 -16.45
C VAL A 4 -6.90 -31.64 -15.33
N ARG A 5 -7.81 -31.07 -14.52
CA ARG A 5 -8.55 -31.86 -13.52
C ARG A 5 -9.37 -32.98 -14.18
N ARG A 6 -10.15 -32.65 -15.21
CA ARG A 6 -11.00 -33.64 -15.88
C ARG A 6 -10.20 -34.78 -16.48
N GLU A 7 -9.08 -34.48 -17.13
CA GLU A 7 -8.17 -35.50 -17.68
C GLU A 7 -7.59 -36.40 -16.57
N LEU A 8 -7.22 -35.81 -15.43
CA LEU A 8 -6.72 -36.56 -14.27
C LEU A 8 -7.80 -37.44 -13.65
N ASP A 9 -9.04 -36.97 -13.55
CA ASP A 9 -10.18 -37.73 -13.03
C ASP A 9 -10.50 -38.94 -13.94
N THR A 10 -10.46 -38.74 -15.26
CA THR A 10 -10.60 -39.83 -16.24
C THR A 10 -9.47 -40.85 -16.09
N THR A 11 -8.22 -40.38 -16.03
CA THR A 11 -7.05 -41.25 -15.86
C THR A 11 -7.12 -42.04 -14.55
N ALA A 12 -7.56 -41.42 -13.45
CA ALA A 12 -7.73 -42.10 -12.16
C ALA A 12 -8.80 -43.20 -12.21
N THR A 13 -9.89 -42.97 -12.95
CA THR A 13 -10.95 -43.97 -13.16
C THR A 13 -10.44 -45.14 -14.01
N GLU A 14 -9.75 -44.85 -15.12
CA GLU A 14 -9.12 -45.87 -15.96
C GLU A 14 -8.07 -46.68 -15.19
N LEU A 15 -7.33 -46.04 -14.28
CA LEU A 15 -6.32 -46.70 -13.45
C LEU A 15 -6.94 -47.79 -12.57
N ALA A 16 -8.10 -47.52 -11.96
CA ALA A 16 -8.82 -48.49 -11.14
C ALA A 16 -9.22 -49.73 -11.97
N ASN A 17 -9.77 -49.51 -13.17
CA ASN A 17 -10.11 -50.61 -14.09
C ASN A 17 -8.88 -51.43 -14.49
N ARG A 18 -7.75 -50.76 -14.78
CA ARG A 18 -6.49 -51.43 -15.15
C ARG A 18 -5.89 -52.23 -14.00
N GLN A 19 -6.05 -51.77 -12.76
CA GLN A 19 -5.66 -52.52 -11.57
C GLN A 19 -6.42 -53.84 -11.48
N ASP A 20 -7.75 -53.78 -11.59
CA ASP A 20 -8.62 -54.97 -11.52
C ASP A 20 -8.32 -55.98 -12.64
N GLU A 21 -8.14 -55.49 -13.88
CA GLU A 21 -7.78 -56.32 -15.04
C GLU A 21 -6.41 -56.99 -14.87
N SER A 22 -5.42 -56.28 -14.34
CA SER A 22 -4.07 -56.79 -14.10
C SER A 22 -4.08 -57.85 -12.99
N GLU A 23 -4.82 -57.62 -11.91
CA GLU A 23 -4.99 -58.61 -10.84
C GLU A 23 -5.72 -59.85 -11.32
N GLY A 24 -6.78 -59.69 -12.11
CA GLY A 24 -7.49 -60.80 -12.75
C GLY A 24 -6.60 -61.61 -13.69
N SER A 25 -5.81 -60.94 -14.53
CA SER A 25 -4.89 -61.59 -15.47
C SER A 25 -3.77 -62.36 -14.76
N ARG A 26 -3.22 -61.81 -13.67
CA ARG A 26 -2.22 -62.50 -12.85
C ARG A 26 -2.80 -63.76 -12.19
N LYS A 27 -4.03 -63.69 -11.66
CA LYS A 27 -4.71 -64.87 -11.09
C LYS A 27 -4.88 -65.98 -12.13
N ARG A 28 -5.37 -65.64 -13.33
CA ARG A 28 -5.51 -66.59 -14.45
C ARG A 28 -4.18 -67.24 -14.84
N LEU A 29 -3.09 -66.46 -14.94
CA LEU A 29 -1.76 -66.99 -15.25
C LEU A 29 -1.26 -67.99 -14.20
N VAL A 30 -1.51 -67.72 -12.91
CA VAL A 30 -1.16 -68.63 -11.81
C VAL A 30 -1.95 -69.94 -11.90
N GLU A 31 -3.24 -69.87 -12.20
CA GLU A 31 -4.07 -71.06 -12.42
C GLU A 31 -3.59 -71.88 -13.62
N GLN A 32 -3.34 -71.24 -14.76
CA GLN A 32 -2.79 -71.89 -15.96
C GLN A 32 -1.44 -72.56 -15.68
N SER A 33 -0.55 -71.90 -14.93
CA SER A 33 0.75 -72.48 -14.54
C SER A 33 0.58 -73.70 -13.65
N ARG A 34 -0.38 -73.69 -12.71
CA ARG A 34 -0.70 -74.84 -11.85
C ARG A 34 -1.31 -75.98 -12.65
N GLU A 35 -2.19 -75.69 -13.59
CA GLU A 35 -2.84 -76.69 -14.44
C GLU A 35 -1.85 -77.35 -15.40
N PHE A 36 -0.98 -76.56 -16.03
CA PHE A 36 0.15 -77.07 -16.82
C PHE A 36 1.01 -78.01 -15.95
N LYS A 37 1.39 -77.57 -14.76
CA LYS A 37 2.16 -78.42 -13.83
C LYS A 37 1.43 -79.70 -13.45
N LYS A 38 0.09 -79.78 -13.42
CA LYS A 38 -0.64 -81.01 -13.10
C LYS A 38 -0.70 -81.99 -14.28
N ASN A 39 -0.87 -81.46 -15.49
CA ASN A 39 -1.20 -82.25 -16.68
C ASN A 39 0.01 -82.66 -17.53
N THR A 40 1.21 -82.16 -17.22
CA THR A 40 2.44 -82.43 -17.99
C THR A 40 3.27 -83.58 -17.37
N PRO A 41 3.96 -84.46 -18.13
CA PRO A 41 4.83 -85.50 -17.54
C PRO A 41 6.08 -84.94 -16.82
N GLU A 42 6.70 -85.74 -15.93
CA GLU A 42 7.64 -85.28 -14.89
C GLU A 42 9.00 -84.78 -15.44
N ASP A 43 9.46 -85.42 -16.51
CA ASP A 43 10.61 -85.07 -17.33
C ASP A 43 10.50 -83.67 -17.95
N ILE A 44 9.35 -83.34 -18.55
CA ILE A 44 9.09 -82.00 -19.11
C ILE A 44 8.96 -80.96 -17.98
N ARG A 45 8.33 -81.33 -16.85
CA ARG A 45 8.22 -80.42 -15.68
C ARG A 45 9.59 -79.97 -15.18
N LYS A 46 10.59 -80.84 -15.14
CA LYS A 46 11.95 -80.50 -14.65
C LYS A 46 12.62 -79.44 -15.53
N ILE A 47 12.43 -79.51 -16.84
CA ILE A 47 13.00 -78.53 -17.80
C ILE A 47 12.26 -77.19 -17.72
N VAL A 48 10.93 -77.23 -17.63
CA VAL A 48 10.08 -76.03 -17.68
C VAL A 48 9.96 -75.32 -16.33
N ALA A 49 10.19 -76.01 -15.21
CA ALA A 49 10.12 -75.44 -13.86
C ALA A 49 10.99 -74.18 -13.64
N PRO A 50 12.29 -74.15 -14.00
CA PRO A 50 13.11 -72.93 -13.85
C PRO A 50 12.60 -71.78 -14.73
N LEU A 51 12.10 -72.06 -15.94
CA LEU A 51 11.51 -71.06 -16.84
C LEU A 51 10.25 -70.44 -16.22
N LEU A 52 9.31 -71.26 -15.75
CA LEU A 52 8.09 -70.79 -15.08
C LEU A 52 8.41 -69.96 -13.84
N LYS A 53 9.46 -70.33 -13.10
CA LYS A 53 9.89 -69.58 -11.93
C LYS A 53 10.49 -68.22 -12.30
N SER A 54 11.27 -68.16 -13.39
CA SER A 54 11.77 -66.90 -13.93
C SER A 54 10.63 -65.95 -14.35
N PHE A 55 9.64 -66.47 -15.10
CA PHE A 55 8.46 -65.68 -15.48
C PHE A 55 7.66 -65.21 -14.27
N GLN A 56 7.50 -66.05 -13.24
CA GLN A 56 6.83 -65.66 -11.99
C GLN A 56 7.53 -64.48 -11.33
N VAL A 57 8.87 -64.52 -11.22
CA VAL A 57 9.67 -63.44 -10.63
C VAL A 57 9.53 -62.15 -11.45
N GLU A 58 9.60 -62.23 -12.78
CA GLU A 58 9.48 -61.05 -13.64
C GLU A 58 8.06 -60.43 -13.56
N ILE A 59 7.01 -61.25 -13.57
CA ILE A 59 5.62 -60.78 -13.40
C ILE A 59 5.43 -60.11 -12.03
N ASP A 60 5.99 -60.69 -10.97
CA ASP A 60 5.89 -60.13 -9.63
C ASP A 60 6.66 -58.80 -9.51
N SER A 61 7.84 -58.72 -10.12
CA SER A 61 8.65 -57.50 -10.24
C SER A 61 7.91 -56.40 -11.00
N LEU A 62 7.36 -56.73 -12.18
CA LEU A 62 6.58 -55.81 -13.00
C LEU A 62 5.33 -55.32 -12.25
N SER A 63 4.62 -56.23 -11.58
CA SER A 63 3.46 -55.90 -10.75
C SER A 63 3.82 -54.93 -9.62
N LYS A 64 4.96 -55.15 -8.95
CA LYS A 64 5.46 -54.26 -7.89
C LYS A 64 5.78 -52.86 -8.44
N ARG A 65 6.43 -52.79 -9.61
CA ARG A 65 6.75 -51.51 -10.26
C ARG A 65 5.50 -50.76 -10.73
N SER A 66 4.51 -51.48 -11.26
CA SER A 66 3.21 -50.91 -11.65
C SER A 66 2.48 -50.32 -10.45
N LYS A 67 2.32 -51.11 -9.37
CA LYS A 67 1.67 -50.66 -8.13
C LYS A 67 2.36 -49.44 -7.51
N ALA A 68 3.69 -49.37 -7.57
CA ALA A 68 4.43 -48.20 -7.09
C ALA A 68 4.17 -46.95 -7.95
N ALA A 69 4.14 -47.09 -9.29
CA ALA A 69 3.82 -45.99 -10.19
C ALA A 69 2.38 -45.51 -10.02
N GLU A 70 1.42 -46.42 -9.89
CA GLU A 70 0.01 -46.15 -9.60
C GLU A 70 -0.16 -45.40 -8.28
N ALA A 71 0.50 -45.86 -7.21
CA ALA A 71 0.47 -45.19 -5.91
C ALA A 71 1.06 -43.78 -5.96
N SER A 72 2.16 -43.59 -6.70
CA SER A 72 2.77 -42.27 -6.91
C SER A 72 1.82 -41.35 -7.66
N PHE A 73 1.15 -41.84 -8.71
CA PHE A 73 0.15 -41.07 -9.45
C PHE A 73 -1.00 -40.64 -8.55
N LEU A 74 -1.60 -41.57 -7.79
CA LEU A 74 -2.72 -41.27 -6.89
C LEU A 74 -2.34 -40.28 -5.77
N SER A 75 -1.10 -40.36 -5.28
CA SER A 75 -0.58 -39.40 -4.29
C SER A 75 -0.51 -37.97 -4.84
N VAL A 76 -0.02 -37.81 -6.08
CA VAL A 76 0.03 -36.50 -6.75
C VAL A 76 -1.37 -36.02 -7.11
N TYR A 77 -2.21 -36.91 -7.64
CA TYR A 77 -3.61 -36.64 -7.97
C TYR A 77 -4.37 -36.08 -6.77
N LYS A 78 -4.28 -36.73 -5.60
CA LYS A 78 -4.92 -36.27 -4.36
C LYS A 78 -4.50 -34.84 -3.99
N LYS A 79 -3.20 -34.54 -4.04
CA LYS A 79 -2.70 -33.19 -3.74
C LYS A 79 -3.22 -32.16 -4.72
N LEU A 80 -3.37 -32.50 -6.01
CA LEU A 80 -3.85 -31.58 -7.02
C LEU A 80 -5.35 -31.29 -6.92
N ILE A 81 -6.16 -32.28 -6.54
CA ILE A 81 -7.60 -32.08 -6.37
C ILE A 81 -7.96 -31.35 -5.06
N ASP A 82 -7.11 -31.42 -4.04
CA ASP A 82 -7.33 -30.74 -2.77
C ASP A 82 -7.03 -29.23 -2.85
N ILE A 83 -6.36 -28.76 -3.90
CA ILE A 83 -6.06 -27.33 -4.08
C ILE A 83 -7.34 -26.57 -4.46
N PRO A 84 -7.80 -25.62 -3.63
CA PRO A 84 -8.96 -24.78 -3.96
C PRO A 84 -8.63 -23.87 -5.15
N ASP A 85 -9.67 -23.43 -5.87
CA ASP A 85 -9.52 -22.49 -6.97
C ASP A 85 -8.80 -21.21 -6.48
N PRO A 86 -7.69 -20.79 -7.10
CA PRO A 86 -6.99 -19.57 -6.71
C PRO A 86 -7.71 -18.29 -7.16
N SER A 87 -8.67 -18.34 -8.10
CA SER A 87 -9.32 -17.12 -8.64
C SER A 87 -9.97 -16.25 -7.56
N PRO A 88 -10.81 -16.79 -6.64
CA PRO A 88 -11.44 -15.98 -5.60
C PRO A 88 -10.42 -15.34 -4.65
N ALA A 89 -9.35 -16.06 -4.31
CA ALA A 89 -8.29 -15.54 -3.45
C ALA A 89 -7.52 -14.41 -4.15
N LEU A 90 -7.25 -14.56 -5.45
CA LEU A 90 -6.57 -13.55 -6.26
C LEU A 90 -7.43 -12.30 -6.47
N GLU A 91 -8.72 -12.47 -6.76
CA GLU A 91 -9.69 -11.37 -6.88
C GLU A 91 -9.80 -10.59 -5.56
N HIS A 92 -9.84 -11.31 -4.43
CA HIS A 92 -9.83 -10.69 -3.11
C HIS A 92 -8.54 -9.91 -2.85
N ALA A 93 -7.38 -10.51 -3.14
CA ALA A 93 -6.08 -9.85 -3.01
C ALA A 93 -5.99 -8.59 -3.89
N GLN A 94 -6.48 -8.66 -5.13
CA GLN A 94 -6.52 -7.52 -6.04
C GLN A 94 -7.44 -6.40 -5.51
N SER A 95 -8.58 -6.76 -4.91
CA SER A 95 -9.48 -5.81 -4.26
C SER A 95 -8.80 -5.09 -3.08
N ILE A 96 -8.08 -5.84 -2.24
CA ILE A 96 -7.30 -5.27 -1.14
C ILE A 96 -6.20 -4.35 -1.68
N GLN A 97 -5.47 -4.76 -2.72
CA GLN A 97 -4.42 -3.94 -3.32
C GLN A 97 -4.97 -2.60 -3.84
N LYS A 98 -6.12 -2.61 -4.52
CA LYS A 98 -6.78 -1.38 -4.99
C LYS A 98 -7.21 -0.48 -3.82
N ARG A 99 -7.68 -1.06 -2.71
CA ARG A 99 -8.02 -0.29 -1.49
C ARG A 99 -6.77 0.30 -0.85
N ALA A 100 -5.68 -0.47 -0.76
CA ALA A 100 -4.42 -0.01 -0.21
C ALA A 100 -3.83 1.16 -1.02
N GLN A 101 -3.88 1.10 -2.35
CA GLN A 101 -3.48 2.21 -3.22
C GLN A 101 -4.30 3.48 -2.93
N LYS A 102 -5.63 3.37 -2.85
CA LYS A 102 -6.49 4.50 -2.50
C LYS A 102 -6.16 5.10 -1.13
N VAL A 103 -5.84 4.26 -0.14
CA VAL A 103 -5.45 4.74 1.19
C VAL A 103 -4.13 5.51 1.10
N GLN A 104 -3.14 5.01 0.35
CA GLN A 104 -1.88 5.74 0.15
C GLN A 104 -2.09 7.08 -0.55
N ASP A 105 -2.93 7.14 -1.59
CA ASP A 105 -3.25 8.39 -2.28
C ASP A 105 -3.88 9.40 -1.32
N LEU A 106 -4.85 8.96 -0.50
CA LEU A 106 -5.50 9.80 0.51
C LEU A 106 -4.54 10.24 1.63
N GLU A 107 -3.59 9.40 2.03
CA GLU A 107 -2.57 9.77 3.03
C GLU A 107 -1.63 10.86 2.50
N ILE A 108 -1.24 10.78 1.23
CA ILE A 108 -0.42 11.81 0.57
C ILE A 108 -1.19 13.12 0.47
N GLU A 109 -2.44 13.07 0.00
CA GLU A 109 -3.29 14.26 -0.10
C GLU A 109 -3.52 14.90 1.28
N ASN A 110 -3.80 14.08 2.31
CA ASN A 110 -3.98 14.60 3.67
C ASN A 110 -2.73 15.29 4.21
N LYS A 111 -1.54 14.74 3.90
CA LYS A 111 -0.27 15.35 4.27
C LYS A 111 -0.08 16.71 3.58
N GLN A 112 -0.32 16.77 2.27
CA GLN A 112 -0.21 18.01 1.50
C GLN A 112 -1.18 19.07 2.03
N LEU A 113 -2.43 18.71 2.30
CA LEU A 113 -3.42 19.63 2.85
C LEU A 113 -3.01 20.17 4.22
N ARG A 114 -2.39 19.35 5.08
CA ARG A 114 -1.86 19.80 6.37
C ARG A 114 -0.71 20.79 6.20
N GLU A 115 0.23 20.49 5.31
CA GLU A 115 1.35 21.38 4.98
C GLU A 115 0.84 22.74 4.49
N THR A 116 -0.13 22.75 3.56
CA THR A 116 -0.74 23.99 3.06
C THR A 116 -1.49 24.76 4.14
N LEU A 117 -2.18 24.09 5.07
CA LEU A 117 -2.83 24.75 6.20
C LEU A 117 -1.82 25.37 7.16
N ASP A 118 -0.70 24.70 7.42
CA ASP A 118 0.37 25.22 8.26
C ASP A 118 1.04 26.44 7.62
N GLU A 119 1.26 26.42 6.30
CA GLU A 119 1.74 27.56 5.51
C GLU A 119 0.76 28.74 5.60
N TYR A 120 -0.54 28.53 5.35
CA TYR A 120 -1.53 29.60 5.46
C TYR A 120 -1.65 30.16 6.87
N ASN A 121 -1.58 29.31 7.90
CA ASN A 121 -1.59 29.78 9.29
C ASN A 121 -0.37 30.63 9.61
N HIS A 122 0.79 30.28 9.04
CA HIS A 122 2.02 31.07 9.18
C HIS A 122 1.88 32.44 8.50
N GLU A 123 1.49 32.47 7.23
CA GLU A 123 1.26 33.71 6.48
C GLU A 123 0.21 34.60 7.17
N PHE A 124 -0.87 34.01 7.67
CA PHE A 124 -1.90 34.73 8.40
C PHE A 124 -1.36 35.38 9.69
N ALA A 125 -0.49 34.69 10.43
CA ALA A 125 0.16 35.23 11.60
C ALA A 125 1.09 36.41 11.25
N GLU A 126 1.84 36.31 10.15
CA GLU A 126 2.69 37.40 9.67
C GLU A 126 1.88 38.63 9.29
N VAL A 127 0.81 38.47 8.50
CA VAL A 127 -0.07 39.58 8.09
C VAL A 127 -0.71 40.25 9.31
N LYS A 128 -1.14 39.48 10.30
CA LYS A 128 -1.70 40.03 11.55
C LYS A 128 -0.67 40.84 12.33
N ASN A 129 0.58 40.36 12.40
CA ASN A 129 1.67 41.10 13.03
C ASN A 129 1.99 42.39 12.26
N GLN A 130 2.04 42.34 10.93
CA GLN A 130 2.23 43.52 10.09
C GLN A 130 1.10 44.54 10.29
N ALA A 131 -0.16 44.10 10.34
CA ALA A 131 -1.31 44.98 10.60
C ALA A 131 -1.21 45.68 11.97
N ALA A 132 -0.73 44.97 13.00
CA ALA A 132 -0.47 45.57 14.31
C ALA A 132 0.63 46.64 14.25
N VAL A 133 1.73 46.37 13.53
CA VAL A 133 2.82 47.35 13.33
C VAL A 133 2.32 48.58 12.58
N VAL A 134 1.53 48.40 11.51
CA VAL A 134 0.95 49.50 10.72
C VAL A 134 -0.01 50.34 11.58
N ALA A 135 -0.85 49.71 12.41
CA ALA A 135 -1.75 50.42 13.31
C ALA A 135 -0.99 51.30 14.33
N VAL A 136 0.10 50.78 14.90
CA VAL A 136 0.96 51.55 15.81
C VAL A 136 1.63 52.70 15.08
N ALA A 137 2.19 52.46 13.88
CA ALA A 137 2.80 53.51 13.07
C ALA A 137 1.81 54.63 12.74
N ALA A 138 0.59 54.29 12.32
CA ALA A 138 -0.46 55.28 12.05
C ALA A 138 -0.78 56.12 13.30
N ALA A 139 -0.87 55.52 14.49
CA ALA A 139 -1.07 56.26 15.73
C ALA A 139 0.09 57.22 16.03
N THR A 140 1.35 56.82 15.79
CA THR A 140 2.50 57.70 15.98
C THR A 140 2.51 58.89 15.04
N VAL A 141 2.09 58.71 13.78
CA VAL A 141 1.98 59.81 12.80
C VAL A 141 0.97 60.85 13.28
N VAL A 142 -0.20 60.41 13.77
CA VAL A 142 -1.23 61.32 14.33
C VAL A 142 -0.67 62.10 15.52
N VAL A 143 0.07 61.46 16.43
CA VAL A 143 0.69 62.16 17.56
C VAL A 143 1.68 63.22 17.08
N VAL A 144 2.53 62.90 16.10
CA VAL A 144 3.50 63.84 15.54
C VAL A 144 2.81 65.04 14.88
N GLU A 145 1.73 64.82 14.12
CA GLU A 145 0.96 65.90 13.51
C GLU A 145 0.33 66.83 14.56
N VAL A 146 -0.30 66.27 15.60
CA VAL A 146 -0.90 67.06 16.69
C VAL A 146 0.16 67.89 17.42
N VAL A 147 1.32 67.29 17.71
CA VAL A 147 2.42 68.00 18.36
C VAL A 147 2.97 69.11 17.46
N ALA A 148 3.12 68.87 16.15
CA ALA A 148 3.57 69.88 15.21
C ALA A 148 2.60 71.08 15.13
N VAL A 149 1.28 70.81 15.13
CA VAL A 149 0.24 71.85 15.18
C VAL A 149 0.31 72.64 16.50
N ALA A 150 0.49 71.97 17.63
CA ALA A 150 0.62 72.64 18.93
C ALA A 150 1.87 73.53 19.01
N VAL A 151 3.02 73.05 18.51
CA VAL A 151 4.29 73.81 18.50
C VAL A 151 4.19 75.03 17.59
N SER A 152 3.59 74.88 16.41
CA SER A 152 3.39 76.01 15.48
C SER A 152 2.45 77.07 16.07
N ALA A 153 1.35 76.66 16.72
CA ALA A 153 0.47 77.57 17.44
C ALA A 153 1.18 78.32 18.57
N ALA A 154 1.98 77.64 19.38
CA ALA A 154 2.78 78.26 20.43
C ALA A 154 3.78 79.29 19.86
N ALA A 155 4.45 78.96 18.75
CA ALA A 155 5.36 79.88 18.07
C ALA A 155 4.65 81.16 17.60
N VAL A 156 3.44 81.06 17.02
CA VAL A 156 2.63 82.21 16.61
C VAL A 156 2.29 83.12 17.79
N VAL A 157 1.92 82.54 18.94
CA VAL A 157 1.61 83.31 20.17
C VAL A 157 2.86 84.02 20.68
N ILE A 158 4.01 83.35 20.72
CA ILE A 158 5.29 83.93 21.17
C ILE A 158 5.67 85.11 20.27
N VAL A 159 5.62 84.94 18.94
CA VAL A 159 5.93 86.01 17.98
C VAL A 159 4.97 87.19 18.14
N SER A 160 3.68 86.93 18.32
CA SER A 160 2.66 87.97 18.55
C SER A 160 2.89 88.73 19.85
N CYS A 161 3.22 88.04 20.95
CA CYS A 161 3.60 88.66 22.22
C CYS A 161 4.87 89.52 22.08
N CYS A 162 5.91 89.00 21.42
CA CYS A 162 7.15 89.74 21.16
C CYS A 162 6.88 91.01 20.33
N TYR A 163 6.02 90.91 19.30
CA TYR A 163 5.62 92.05 18.49
C TYR A 163 4.84 93.08 19.32
N TYR A 164 3.88 92.64 20.13
CA TYR A 164 3.08 93.51 20.99
C TYR A 164 3.93 94.22 22.05
N CYS A 165 4.82 93.50 22.75
CA CYS A 165 5.79 94.09 23.67
C CYS A 165 6.71 95.11 22.98
N SER A 166 7.16 94.81 21.76
CA SER A 166 7.98 95.72 20.96
C SER A 166 7.22 96.99 20.57
N SER A 167 5.94 96.86 20.22
CA SER A 167 5.04 97.98 19.92
C SER A 167 4.80 98.87 21.15
N ILE A 168 4.49 98.29 22.31
CA ILE A 168 4.34 99.03 23.57
C ILE A 168 5.63 99.76 23.94
N ARG A 169 6.79 99.10 23.85
CA ARG A 169 8.10 99.75 24.11
C ARG A 169 8.34 100.93 23.18
N ARG A 170 8.00 100.81 21.88
CA ARG A 170 8.09 101.93 20.93
C ARG A 170 7.15 103.08 21.31
N SER A 171 5.92 102.80 21.71
CA SER A 171 4.95 103.80 22.16
C SER A 171 5.36 104.51 23.46
N ARG A 172 5.91 103.77 24.45
CA ARG A 172 6.48 104.36 25.67
C ARG A 172 7.72 105.21 25.39
N ARG A 173 8.62 104.79 24.50
CA ARG A 173 9.76 105.61 24.04
C ARG A 173 9.32 106.90 23.36
N ARG A 174 8.23 106.89 22.58
CA ARG A 174 7.65 108.11 21.98
C ARG A 174 7.06 109.04 23.04
N ARG A 175 6.29 108.53 24.01
CA ARG A 175 5.77 109.35 25.13
C ARG A 175 6.88 109.94 26.00
N ALA A 176 7.93 109.17 26.29
CA ALA A 176 9.08 109.66 27.06
C ALA A 176 9.89 110.76 26.36
N ARG A 177 9.80 110.88 25.01
CA ARG A 177 10.36 112.02 24.27
C ARG A 177 9.46 113.25 24.34
N ASN A 178 8.14 113.09 24.30
CA ASN A 178 7.20 114.22 24.38
C ASN A 178 7.13 114.89 25.77
N ILE A 179 7.44 114.18 26.86
CA ILE A 179 7.43 114.75 28.23
C ILE A 179 8.72 115.56 28.52
N ARG A 180 9.75 115.48 27.66
CA ARG A 180 11.01 116.24 27.80
C ARG A 180 11.05 117.53 26.94
N GLN A 181 9.92 117.93 26.37
CA GLN A 181 9.70 119.23 25.72
C GLN A 181 8.77 120.06 26.60
#